data_AF-A0A2M7TA32-F1
#
_entry.id   AF-A0A2M7TA32-F1
#
_cell.length_a   1.000
_cell.length_b   1.000
_cell.length_c   1.000
_cell.angle_alpha   90.00
_cell.angle_beta   90.00
_cell.angle_gamma   90.00
#
_symmetry.space_group_name_H-M   'P 1'
#
loop_
_entity.id
_entity.type
_entity.pdbx_description
1 polymer ?
#
loop_
_entity_poly.entity_id
_entity_poly.type
_entity_poly.pdbx_seq_one_letter_code
_entity_poly.pdbx_strand_id
1 'polypeptide(L)'
;MIKRVIKDEQGIAMVVVVGLMLIITVLAFGLIAVSESDLKLSARDQDSMQALHIAEAGIQKALWQLEQYGNSIPTPTFSVPVGNGIAQVNAMQDSGSQWYWTIESSGTCGQSHRKIKVTVFNFSLWNLNMGLGEDNSLASGGNGLLGTTSIDGPFYVRGNVQLTGNSSIMGGPFFIKTGSLVFMDNGSNLGTESSPVAAYIEPADGNEDILDKHGDPLNPGDPQVKVSQLSNQCPDIKLPPLDTLNTYRTTATNESLADTSSATTYVEEGWGTTHSEGYKVLDDNTSNTNADVGARHIYKLNSSIDNFGSTTGFGWDAANHKLYVNGTVFVDGNLTIGDNENSEITYYGRGTIVANGNITINGKLRPPYDAIKDAYDINGTHVLGLVTDESIEINISGSGSCDRNSPDVSGAFFASKEVKITHNNTTFVGSMIAGVLNIADGTNNSHLFTDPSLPDFLPPSLPGSTKFLAMTSSWREVP
;
A
#
# COMPACT_ATOMS: atom_id res chain seq x y z
N MET A 1 91.33 -3.44 -55.53
CA MET A 1 90.93 -4.33 -54.41
C MET A 1 89.57 -4.00 -53.78
N ILE A 2 89.03 -2.78 -53.97
CA ILE A 2 87.71 -2.36 -53.42
C ILE A 2 86.50 -3.02 -54.13
N LYS A 3 86.63 -3.45 -55.40
CA LYS A 3 85.54 -4.10 -56.17
C LYS A 3 85.22 -5.55 -55.77
N ARG A 4 86.04 -6.22 -54.95
CA ARG A 4 85.83 -7.62 -54.54
C ARG A 4 85.09 -7.75 -53.21
N VAL A 5 85.13 -6.71 -52.37
CA VAL A 5 84.38 -6.63 -51.10
C VAL A 5 82.89 -6.33 -51.34
N ILE A 6 82.54 -5.73 -52.50
CA ILE A 6 81.15 -5.42 -52.87
C ILE A 6 80.38 -6.66 -53.39
N LYS A 7 81.06 -7.80 -53.62
CA LYS A 7 80.44 -9.04 -54.11
C LYS A 7 80.18 -10.09 -53.02
N ASP A 8 80.52 -9.81 -51.77
CA ASP A 8 80.19 -10.69 -50.63
C ASP A 8 78.84 -10.26 -50.04
N GLU A 9 77.76 -10.94 -50.48
CA GLU A 9 76.40 -10.76 -49.95
C GLU A 9 76.27 -11.12 -48.46
N GLN A 10 77.28 -11.76 -47.88
CA GLN A 10 77.33 -12.16 -46.46
C GLN A 10 77.32 -10.95 -45.50
N GLY A 11 77.87 -9.80 -45.90
CA GLY A 11 77.86 -8.58 -45.06
C GLY A 11 76.50 -7.88 -45.00
N ILE A 12 75.78 -7.85 -46.12
CA ILE A 12 74.43 -7.26 -46.21
C ILE A 12 73.41 -8.10 -45.43
N ALA A 13 73.53 -9.43 -45.47
CA ALA A 13 72.65 -10.32 -44.72
C ALA A 13 72.69 -10.05 -43.20
N MET A 14 73.87 -9.78 -42.63
CA MET A 14 74.00 -9.46 -41.20
C MET A 14 73.29 -8.16 -40.83
N VAL A 15 73.47 -7.10 -41.63
CA VAL A 15 72.83 -5.79 -41.36
C VAL A 15 71.31 -5.88 -41.46
N VAL A 16 70.78 -6.65 -42.42
CA VAL A 16 69.34 -6.88 -42.57
C VAL A 16 68.78 -7.64 -41.36
N VAL A 17 69.46 -8.70 -40.90
CA VAL A 17 69.01 -9.47 -39.72
C VAL A 17 69.02 -8.62 -38.46
N VAL A 18 70.07 -7.82 -38.23
CA VAL A 18 70.14 -6.91 -37.07
C VAL A 18 69.07 -5.84 -37.15
N GLY A 19 68.85 -5.24 -38.33
CA GLY A 19 67.78 -4.28 -38.54
C GLY A 19 66.39 -4.88 -38.28
N LEU A 20 66.14 -6.10 -38.76
CA LEU A 20 64.89 -6.83 -38.53
C LEU A 20 64.71 -7.16 -37.05
N MET A 21 65.75 -7.66 -36.36
CA MET A 21 65.71 -7.95 -34.93
C MET A 21 65.39 -6.70 -34.11
N LEU A 22 65.93 -5.55 -34.48
CA LEU A 22 65.65 -4.29 -33.79
C LEU A 22 64.17 -3.89 -33.96
N ILE A 23 63.63 -3.99 -35.17
CA ILE A 23 62.20 -3.71 -35.43
C ILE A 23 61.30 -4.66 -34.63
N ILE A 24 61.60 -5.97 -34.63
CA ILE A 24 60.84 -6.96 -33.86
C ILE A 24 60.90 -6.66 -32.37
N THR A 25 62.06 -6.24 -31.85
CA THR A 25 62.24 -5.92 -30.43
C THR A 25 61.39 -4.72 -30.03
N VAL A 26 61.39 -3.65 -30.84
CA VAL A 26 60.55 -2.47 -30.59
C VAL A 26 59.05 -2.83 -30.64
N LEU A 27 58.64 -3.65 -31.61
CA LEU A 27 57.26 -4.16 -31.69
C LEU A 27 56.89 -5.01 -30.48
N ALA A 28 57.79 -5.88 -30.00
CA ALA A 28 57.56 -6.71 -28.83
C ALA A 28 57.35 -5.88 -27.56
N PHE A 29 58.19 -4.86 -27.32
CA PHE A 29 57.99 -3.93 -26.20
C PHE A 29 56.69 -3.14 -26.32
N GLY A 30 56.31 -2.72 -27.54
CA GLY A 30 55.03 -2.07 -27.79
C GLY A 30 53.83 -2.95 -27.40
N LEU A 31 53.86 -4.23 -27.77
CA LEU A 31 52.80 -5.19 -27.43
C LEU A 31 52.68 -5.45 -25.92
N ILE A 32 53.80 -5.54 -25.21
CA ILE A 32 53.80 -5.71 -23.75
C ILE A 32 53.18 -4.49 -23.06
N ALA A 33 53.56 -3.27 -23.47
CA ALA A 33 53.02 -2.05 -22.90
C ALA A 33 51.50 -1.92 -23.11
N VAL A 34 50.99 -2.29 -24.29
CA VAL A 34 49.54 -2.34 -24.56
C VAL A 34 48.86 -3.39 -23.68
N SER A 35 49.44 -4.59 -23.55
CA SER A 35 48.88 -5.67 -22.73
C SER A 35 48.80 -5.30 -21.25
N GLU A 36 49.79 -4.60 -20.69
CA GLU A 36 49.74 -4.10 -19.32
C GLU A 36 48.65 -3.03 -19.12
N SER A 37 48.45 -2.16 -20.12
CA SER A 37 47.38 -1.17 -20.11
C SER A 37 46.01 -1.83 -20.10
N ASP A 38 45.82 -2.85 -20.94
CA ASP A 38 44.56 -3.60 -21.04
C ASP A 38 44.26 -4.38 -19.75
N LEU A 39 45.28 -4.96 -19.10
CA LEU A 39 45.13 -5.63 -17.80
C LEU A 39 44.75 -4.65 -16.70
N LYS A 40 45.36 -3.46 -16.66
CA LYS A 40 45.02 -2.41 -15.68
C LYS A 40 43.61 -1.86 -15.91
N LEU A 41 43.22 -1.65 -17.16
CA LEU A 41 41.87 -1.23 -17.51
C LEU A 41 40.85 -2.29 -17.10
N SER A 42 41.13 -3.57 -17.42
CA SER A 42 40.26 -4.70 -17.04
C SER A 42 40.11 -4.83 -15.52
N ALA A 43 41.21 -4.69 -14.77
CA ALA A 43 41.16 -4.73 -13.31
C ALA A 43 40.33 -3.57 -12.74
N ARG A 44 40.49 -2.35 -13.29
CA ARG A 44 39.71 -1.19 -12.89
C ARG A 44 38.22 -1.35 -13.22
N ASP A 45 37.90 -1.90 -14.38
CA ASP A 45 36.52 -2.17 -14.79
C ASP A 45 35.88 -3.21 -13.87
N GLN A 46 36.62 -4.27 -13.54
CA GLN A 46 36.18 -5.27 -12.57
C GLN A 46 35.95 -4.67 -11.18
N ASP A 47 36.90 -3.92 -10.63
CA ASP A 47 36.77 -3.23 -9.34
C ASP A 47 35.58 -2.26 -9.35
N SER A 48 35.37 -1.59 -10.49
CA SER A 48 34.27 -0.66 -10.67
C SER A 48 32.90 -1.35 -10.71
N MET A 49 32.76 -2.49 -11.39
CA MET A 49 31.54 -3.28 -11.36
C MET A 49 31.27 -3.83 -9.96
N GLN A 50 32.32 -4.29 -9.27
CA GLN A 50 32.20 -4.75 -7.89
C GLN A 50 31.73 -3.62 -6.95
N ALA A 51 32.32 -2.43 -7.05
CA ALA A 51 31.91 -1.27 -6.28
C ALA A 51 30.44 -0.90 -6.53
N LEU A 52 29.96 -1.00 -7.78
CA LEU A 52 28.55 -0.79 -8.11
C LEU A 52 27.65 -1.82 -7.43
N HIS A 53 27.96 -3.12 -7.53
CA HIS A 53 27.17 -4.17 -6.87
C HIS A 53 27.16 -4.06 -5.35
N ILE A 54 28.27 -3.63 -4.74
CA ILE A 54 28.33 -3.33 -3.31
C ILE A 54 27.38 -2.17 -2.97
N ALA A 55 27.38 -1.10 -3.78
CA ALA A 55 26.44 0.01 -3.59
C ALA A 55 24.97 -0.45 -3.72
N GLU A 56 24.64 -1.30 -4.70
CA GLU A 56 23.31 -1.88 -4.88
C GLU A 56 22.87 -2.71 -3.67
N ALA A 57 23.76 -3.54 -3.11
CA ALA A 57 23.48 -4.30 -1.89
C ALA A 57 23.15 -3.39 -0.70
N GLY A 58 23.80 -2.23 -0.61
CA GLY A 58 23.47 -1.19 0.38
C GLY A 58 22.05 -0.65 0.20
N ILE A 59 21.64 -0.34 -1.04
CA ILE A 59 20.26 0.09 -1.35
C ILE A 59 19.25 -0.99 -0.96
N GLN A 60 19.50 -2.25 -1.32
CA GLN A 60 18.58 -3.35 -1.02
C GLN A 60 18.37 -3.54 0.49
N LYS A 61 19.43 -3.37 1.30
CA LYS A 61 19.30 -3.41 2.76
C LYS A 61 18.49 -2.22 3.30
N ALA A 62 18.65 -1.03 2.73
CA ALA A 62 17.84 0.13 3.13
C ALA A 62 16.37 -0.03 2.76
N LEU A 63 16.07 -0.56 1.57
CA LEU A 63 14.72 -0.91 1.16
C LEU A 63 14.08 -1.91 2.13
N TRP A 64 14.81 -2.97 2.47
CA TRP A 64 14.33 -3.93 3.48
C TRP A 64 14.06 -3.26 4.84
N GLN A 65 14.91 -2.34 5.30
CA GLN A 65 14.65 -1.60 6.54
C GLN A 65 13.42 -0.70 6.45
N LEU A 66 13.18 -0.05 5.31
CA LEU A 66 11.96 0.73 5.08
C LEU A 66 10.71 -0.15 5.15
N GLU A 67 10.73 -1.34 4.52
CA GLU A 67 9.59 -2.26 4.55
C GLU A 67 9.27 -2.77 5.97
N GLN A 68 10.31 -2.99 6.80
CA GLN A 68 10.14 -3.50 8.16
C GLN A 68 9.75 -2.42 9.19
N TYR A 69 10.34 -1.23 9.09
CA TYR A 69 10.24 -0.19 10.12
C TYR A 69 9.47 1.06 9.66
N GLY A 70 9.08 1.13 8.39
CA GLY A 70 8.39 2.27 7.82
C GLY A 70 9.20 3.55 7.98
N ASN A 71 8.55 4.59 8.53
CA ASN A 71 9.19 5.87 8.79
C ASN A 71 10.09 5.88 10.04
N SER A 72 10.09 4.79 10.83
CA SER A 72 10.81 4.68 12.11
C SER A 72 12.11 3.87 11.98
N ILE A 73 12.87 4.06 10.90
CA ILE A 73 14.13 3.34 10.69
C ILE A 73 15.10 3.59 11.87
N PRO A 74 15.60 2.54 12.56
CA PRO A 74 16.44 2.69 13.74
C PRO A 74 17.77 3.41 13.49
N THR A 75 18.34 3.26 12.29
CA THR A 75 19.60 3.91 11.91
C THR A 75 19.58 4.25 10.43
N PRO A 76 19.30 5.51 10.06
CA PRO A 76 19.20 5.92 8.65
C PRO A 76 20.55 5.89 7.92
N THR A 77 21.66 5.99 8.66
CA THR A 77 23.02 5.89 8.11
C THR A 77 23.72 4.64 8.65
N PHE A 78 24.14 3.74 7.77
CA PHE A 78 24.76 2.48 8.18
C PHE A 78 25.75 1.95 7.14
N SER A 79 26.62 1.03 7.58
CA SER A 79 27.55 0.33 6.70
C SER A 79 27.13 -1.12 6.45
N VAL A 80 27.38 -1.63 5.25
CA VAL A 80 27.13 -3.02 4.86
C VAL A 80 28.41 -3.64 4.33
N PRO A 81 29.05 -4.58 5.07
CA PRO A 81 30.16 -5.34 4.51
C PRO A 81 29.62 -6.33 3.48
N VAL A 82 30.19 -6.33 2.27
CA VAL A 82 29.80 -7.23 1.18
C VAL A 82 31.07 -7.75 0.50
N GLY A 83 31.43 -9.00 0.78
CA GLY A 83 32.67 -9.60 0.28
C GLY A 83 33.91 -8.81 0.74
N ASN A 84 34.65 -8.27 -0.23
CA ASN A 84 35.89 -7.51 0.01
C ASN A 84 35.69 -5.99 0.09
N GLY A 85 34.44 -5.51 0.06
CA GLY A 85 34.14 -4.09 0.09
C GLY A 85 33.08 -3.72 1.12
N ILE A 86 32.82 -2.43 1.22
CA ILE A 86 31.85 -1.87 2.17
C ILE A 86 30.95 -0.89 1.42
N ALA A 87 29.64 -1.02 1.63
CA ALA A 87 28.66 -0.02 1.24
C ALA A 87 28.42 0.94 2.41
N GLN A 88 28.47 2.25 2.15
CA GLN A 88 28.05 3.29 3.08
C GLN A 88 26.70 3.83 2.61
N VAL A 89 25.66 3.67 3.44
CA VAL A 89 24.29 4.00 3.08
C VAL A 89 23.78 5.14 3.94
N ASN A 90 23.07 6.07 3.31
CA ASN A 90 22.34 7.15 3.96
C ASN A 90 20.92 7.23 3.38
N ALA A 91 19.94 6.82 4.18
CA ALA A 91 18.52 6.93 3.87
C ALA A 91 17.93 8.12 4.63
N MET A 92 17.24 9.02 3.92
CA MET A 92 16.63 10.20 4.49
C MET A 92 15.23 10.39 3.93
N GLN A 93 14.26 10.72 4.78
CA GLN A 93 12.95 11.18 4.33
C GLN A 93 13.06 12.58 3.75
N ASP A 94 12.41 12.83 2.61
CA ASP A 94 12.50 14.11 1.93
C ASP A 94 11.69 15.19 2.67
N SER A 95 12.29 16.37 2.86
CA SER A 95 11.64 17.49 3.55
C SER A 95 10.43 17.97 2.73
N GLY A 96 9.22 17.80 3.27
CA GLY A 96 7.97 18.20 2.62
C GLY A 96 7.15 17.05 2.02
N SER A 97 7.63 15.81 2.09
CA SER A 97 6.82 14.63 1.78
C SER A 97 7.00 13.55 2.83
N GLN A 98 5.91 13.14 3.47
CA GLN A 98 5.91 12.00 4.39
C GLN A 98 6.05 10.64 3.68
N TRP A 99 6.05 10.64 2.34
CA TRP A 99 5.95 9.45 1.50
C TRP A 99 7.23 9.15 0.72
N TYR A 100 8.15 10.11 0.65
CA TYR A 100 9.39 9.97 -0.11
C TYR A 100 10.59 9.78 0.79
N TRP A 101 11.42 8.83 0.36
CA TRP A 101 12.73 8.60 0.90
C TRP A 101 13.77 8.68 -0.20
N THR A 102 14.84 9.42 0.07
CA THR A 102 16.05 9.43 -0.73
C THR A 102 17.09 8.53 -0.06
N ILE A 103 17.53 7.50 -0.78
CA ILE A 103 18.57 6.58 -0.33
C ILE A 103 19.81 6.79 -1.20
N GLU A 104 20.93 7.14 -0.55
CA GLU A 104 22.23 7.21 -1.18
C GLU A 104 23.11 6.07 -0.67
N SER A 105 23.68 5.28 -1.58
CA SER A 105 24.60 4.18 -1.24
C SER A 105 25.90 4.33 -2.00
N SER A 106 27.00 4.23 -1.29
CA SER A 106 28.35 4.40 -1.81
C SER A 106 29.16 3.13 -1.57
N GLY A 107 29.48 2.42 -2.65
CA GLY A 107 30.23 1.17 -2.62
C GLY A 107 31.71 1.41 -2.93
N THR A 108 32.58 0.78 -2.14
CA THR A 108 34.03 0.85 -2.34
C THR A 108 34.61 -0.55 -2.45
N CYS A 109 35.37 -0.80 -3.53
CA CYS A 109 36.17 -2.02 -3.73
C CYS A 109 37.53 -1.67 -4.33
N GLY A 110 38.62 -2.08 -3.68
CA GLY A 110 39.97 -1.74 -4.15
C GLY A 110 40.20 -0.23 -4.21
N GLN A 111 40.46 0.29 -5.42
CA GLN A 111 40.60 1.73 -5.68
C GLN A 111 39.34 2.35 -6.31
N SER A 112 38.33 1.55 -6.61
CA SER A 112 37.11 2.00 -7.27
C SER A 112 36.05 2.40 -6.26
N HIS A 113 35.33 3.48 -6.59
CA HIS A 113 34.24 4.04 -5.82
C HIS A 113 33.07 4.33 -6.74
N ARG A 114 31.87 3.88 -6.36
CA ARG A 114 30.63 4.13 -7.12
C ARG A 114 29.54 4.55 -6.14
N LYS A 115 28.76 5.56 -6.51
CA LYS A 115 27.67 6.09 -5.68
C LYS A 115 26.36 6.02 -6.46
N ILE A 116 25.32 5.51 -5.80
CA ILE A 116 23.97 5.39 -6.35
C ILE A 116 23.04 6.21 -5.48
N LYS A 117 22.07 6.88 -6.12
CA LYS A 117 20.97 7.57 -5.46
C LYS A 117 19.65 7.02 -5.99
N VAL A 118 18.78 6.63 -5.06
CA VAL A 118 17.48 6.04 -5.33
C VAL A 118 16.42 6.84 -4.58
N THR A 119 15.32 7.18 -5.24
CA THR A 119 14.14 7.74 -4.60
C THR A 119 13.08 6.65 -4.47
N VAL A 120 12.50 6.52 -3.29
CA VAL A 120 11.62 5.43 -2.90
C VAL A 120 10.33 6.00 -2.32
N PHE A 121 9.19 5.46 -2.75
CA PHE A 121 7.92 5.64 -2.06
C PHE A 121 7.86 4.68 -0.87
N ASN A 122 7.53 5.20 0.33
CA ASN A 122 7.34 4.40 1.53
C ASN A 122 6.01 4.74 2.19
N PHE A 123 5.10 3.78 2.26
CA PHE A 123 3.79 3.97 2.90
C PHE A 123 3.20 2.67 3.42
N SER A 124 2.32 2.79 4.42
CA SER A 124 1.44 1.69 4.82
C SER A 124 0.24 1.65 3.89
N LEU A 125 -0.19 0.44 3.51
CA LEU A 125 -1.42 0.24 2.73
C LEU A 125 -2.66 0.84 3.43
N TRP A 126 -2.63 0.85 4.76
CA TRP A 126 -3.73 1.35 5.61
C TRP A 126 -3.64 2.85 5.89
N ASN A 127 -2.78 3.57 5.17
CA ASN A 127 -2.78 5.02 5.13
C ASN A 127 -3.37 5.54 3.80
N LEU A 128 -4.09 4.68 3.08
CA LEU A 128 -4.65 4.93 1.76
C LEU A 128 -6.06 4.33 1.70
N ASN A 129 -6.96 5.03 1.02
CA ASN A 129 -8.14 4.40 0.46
C ASN A 129 -7.78 3.85 -0.94
N MET A 130 -8.16 2.61 -1.25
CA MET A 130 -7.69 1.93 -2.46
C MET A 130 -8.80 1.17 -3.18
N GLY A 131 -8.90 1.40 -4.48
CA GLY A 131 -9.51 0.49 -5.44
C GLY A 131 -8.42 -0.15 -6.31
N LEU A 132 -8.34 -1.48 -6.33
CA LEU A 132 -7.22 -2.23 -6.94
C LEU A 132 -7.61 -3.24 -8.03
N GLY A 133 -8.87 -3.27 -8.44
CA GLY A 133 -9.43 -4.19 -9.42
C GLY A 133 -8.83 -4.01 -10.81
N GLU A 134 -8.68 -5.12 -11.54
CA GLU A 134 -8.10 -5.16 -12.89
C GLU A 134 -9.00 -4.50 -13.95
N ASP A 135 -10.32 -4.47 -13.72
CA ASP A 135 -11.32 -3.81 -14.57
C ASP A 135 -11.97 -2.63 -13.83
N ASN A 136 -11.41 -1.42 -13.96
CA ASN A 136 -11.94 -0.18 -13.36
C ASN A 136 -12.25 -0.31 -11.86
N SER A 137 -11.26 0.00 -11.04
CA SER A 137 -11.39 -0.11 -9.58
C SER A 137 -12.38 0.86 -8.92
N LEU A 138 -12.99 1.77 -9.69
CA LEU A 138 -14.25 2.43 -9.38
C LEU A 138 -15.31 1.84 -10.31
N ALA A 139 -16.39 1.29 -9.76
CA ALA A 139 -17.28 0.34 -10.43
C ALA A 139 -17.63 0.63 -11.91
N SER A 140 -17.36 -0.39 -12.73
CA SER A 140 -17.94 -0.75 -14.05
C SER A 140 -18.77 0.33 -14.77
N GLY A 141 -18.16 0.99 -15.75
CA GLY A 141 -18.83 1.90 -16.69
C GLY A 141 -18.19 3.28 -16.81
N GLY A 142 -17.10 3.54 -16.06
CA GLY A 142 -16.48 4.86 -16.01
C GLY A 142 -17.16 5.82 -15.04
N ASN A 143 -17.99 5.33 -14.12
CA ASN A 143 -18.83 6.21 -13.30
C ASN A 143 -18.08 7.02 -12.21
N GLY A 144 -16.77 6.86 -12.02
CA GLY A 144 -15.95 7.77 -11.21
C GLY A 144 -16.50 8.08 -9.81
N LEU A 145 -16.12 9.24 -9.26
CA LEU A 145 -16.75 9.83 -8.08
C LEU A 145 -17.95 10.65 -8.55
N LEU A 146 -19.16 10.20 -8.20
CA LEU A 146 -20.40 10.89 -8.58
C LEU A 146 -20.84 11.93 -7.54
N GLY A 147 -21.57 12.95 -8.00
CA GLY A 147 -22.33 13.87 -7.14
C GLY A 147 -21.48 14.96 -6.48
N THR A 148 -21.53 15.06 -5.15
CA THR A 148 -20.71 15.98 -4.34
C THR A 148 -19.83 15.21 -3.37
N THR A 149 -19.30 14.10 -3.86
CA THR A 149 -18.43 13.21 -3.08
C THR A 149 -17.07 13.86 -2.85
N SER A 150 -16.59 13.85 -1.61
CA SER A 150 -15.23 14.31 -1.30
C SER A 150 -14.38 13.19 -0.76
N ILE A 151 -13.13 13.13 -1.20
CA ILE A 151 -12.10 12.30 -0.61
C ILE A 151 -11.10 13.23 0.04
N ASP A 152 -10.86 13.08 1.34
CA ASP A 152 -9.83 13.78 2.09
C ASP A 152 -8.76 12.78 2.57
N GLY A 153 -7.60 12.83 1.92
CA GLY A 153 -6.44 12.02 2.25
C GLY A 153 -5.97 11.16 1.08
N PRO A 154 -4.96 10.31 1.34
CA PRO A 154 -4.32 9.55 0.29
C PRO A 154 -5.27 8.56 -0.38
N PHE A 155 -5.28 8.55 -1.71
CA PHE A 155 -6.19 7.73 -2.50
C PHE A 155 -5.49 7.09 -3.70
N TYR A 156 -5.71 5.78 -3.88
CA TYR A 156 -5.15 5.00 -4.98
C TYR A 156 -6.25 4.31 -5.78
N VAL A 157 -6.14 4.37 -7.09
CA VAL A 157 -7.11 3.77 -8.00
C VAL A 157 -6.41 3.26 -9.25
N ARG A 158 -6.87 2.11 -9.76
CA ARG A 158 -6.56 1.63 -11.10
C ARG A 158 -7.69 1.97 -12.08
N GLY A 159 -7.33 2.53 -13.22
CA GLY A 159 -8.28 2.98 -14.25
C GLY A 159 -8.68 4.46 -14.12
N ASN A 160 -9.71 4.85 -14.86
CA ASN A 160 -10.09 6.26 -14.96
C ASN A 160 -10.89 6.73 -13.74
N VAL A 161 -10.65 7.97 -13.32
CA VAL A 161 -11.47 8.66 -12.32
C VAL A 161 -12.21 9.78 -12.98
N GLN A 162 -13.54 9.75 -12.94
CA GLN A 162 -14.37 10.87 -13.37
C GLN A 162 -14.86 11.63 -12.14
N LEU A 163 -14.75 12.95 -12.13
CA LEU A 163 -15.33 13.80 -11.10
C LEU A 163 -16.53 14.53 -11.67
N THR A 164 -17.70 14.33 -11.10
CA THR A 164 -18.93 15.05 -11.47
C THR A 164 -19.39 15.97 -10.34
N GLY A 165 -20.30 16.89 -10.65
CA GLY A 165 -20.87 17.85 -9.70
C GLY A 165 -19.82 18.70 -8.99
N ASN A 166 -19.85 18.66 -7.66
CA ASN A 166 -18.91 19.39 -6.80
C ASN A 166 -17.93 18.42 -6.10
N SER A 167 -17.61 17.31 -6.75
CA SER A 167 -16.71 16.32 -6.15
C SER A 167 -15.30 16.88 -5.96
N SER A 168 -14.68 16.59 -4.83
CA SER A 168 -13.34 17.09 -4.52
C SER A 168 -12.40 16.00 -4.04
N ILE A 169 -11.16 16.04 -4.52
CA ILE A 169 -10.08 15.24 -3.95
C ILE A 169 -9.16 16.21 -3.22
N MET A 170 -9.16 16.11 -1.90
CA MET A 170 -8.38 16.89 -0.95
C MET A 170 -7.48 15.94 -0.18
N GLY A 171 -6.39 16.44 0.38
CA GLY A 171 -5.39 15.58 1.01
C GLY A 171 -4.65 14.71 -0.01
N GLY A 172 -3.37 14.48 0.21
CA GLY A 172 -2.52 13.79 -0.76
C GLY A 172 -1.60 12.78 -0.09
N PRO A 173 -1.06 11.84 -0.88
CA PRO A 173 -1.00 11.80 -2.34
C PRO A 173 -2.23 11.17 -3.02
N PHE A 174 -2.46 11.56 -4.27
CA PHE A 174 -3.45 10.94 -5.14
C PHE A 174 -2.75 10.15 -6.24
N PHE A 175 -3.14 8.89 -6.43
CA PHE A 175 -2.53 7.97 -7.39
C PHE A 175 -3.58 7.41 -8.34
N ILE A 176 -3.31 7.49 -9.65
CA ILE A 176 -4.03 6.77 -10.70
C ILE A 176 -3.03 5.90 -11.45
N LYS A 177 -3.28 4.60 -11.50
CA LYS A 177 -2.49 3.64 -12.29
C LYS A 177 -3.28 3.21 -13.53
N THR A 178 -2.70 3.39 -14.70
CA THR A 178 -3.28 2.99 -16.00
C THR A 178 -4.63 3.66 -16.25
N GLY A 179 -4.67 4.99 -16.15
CA GLY A 179 -5.91 5.76 -16.32
C GLY A 179 -5.69 7.27 -16.24
N SER A 180 -6.76 8.02 -16.51
CA SER A 180 -6.78 9.48 -16.50
C SER A 180 -7.78 10.01 -15.49
N LEU A 181 -7.54 11.23 -15.01
CA LEU A 181 -8.52 12.01 -14.24
C LEU A 181 -9.34 12.87 -15.20
N VAL A 182 -10.67 12.77 -15.15
CA VAL A 182 -11.58 13.53 -16.01
C VAL A 182 -12.52 14.38 -15.16
N PHE A 183 -12.54 15.69 -15.40
CA PHE A 183 -13.48 16.61 -14.77
C PHE A 183 -14.73 16.78 -15.65
N MET A 184 -15.85 16.21 -15.23
CA MET A 184 -17.11 16.29 -15.97
C MET A 184 -17.84 17.62 -15.75
N ASP A 185 -17.58 18.28 -14.62
CA ASP A 185 -18.21 19.54 -14.22
C ASP A 185 -17.19 20.55 -13.67
N ASN A 186 -17.45 21.84 -13.88
CA ASN A 186 -16.57 22.93 -13.43
C ASN A 186 -16.51 23.10 -11.90
N GLY A 187 -17.45 22.48 -11.17
CA GLY A 187 -17.49 22.52 -9.70
C GLY A 187 -16.55 21.53 -9.02
N SER A 188 -16.04 20.55 -9.77
CA SER A 188 -15.13 19.53 -9.25
C SER A 188 -13.69 20.06 -9.16
N ASN A 189 -12.94 19.63 -8.14
CA ASN A 189 -11.57 20.10 -7.89
C ASN A 189 -10.62 19.01 -7.39
N LEU A 190 -9.35 19.15 -7.75
CA LEU A 190 -8.22 18.40 -7.21
C LEU A 190 -7.34 19.37 -6.41
N GLY A 191 -7.38 19.24 -5.09
CA GLY A 191 -6.67 20.10 -4.15
C GLY A 191 -7.27 21.50 -4.02
N THR A 192 -6.66 22.30 -3.13
CA THR A 192 -7.01 23.71 -2.94
C THR A 192 -5.76 24.58 -2.97
N GLU A 193 -5.91 25.89 -3.14
CA GLU A 193 -4.77 26.83 -3.14
C GLU A 193 -3.99 26.80 -1.81
N SER A 194 -4.67 26.57 -0.69
CA SER A 194 -4.03 26.46 0.63
C SER A 194 -3.46 25.08 0.93
N SER A 195 -3.92 24.04 0.21
CA SER A 195 -3.50 22.65 0.41
C SER A 195 -3.49 21.93 -0.94
N PRO A 196 -2.47 22.17 -1.79
CA PRO A 196 -2.35 21.49 -3.07
C PRO A 196 -2.02 20.01 -2.88
N VAL A 197 -2.48 19.16 -3.79
CA VAL A 197 -2.34 17.70 -3.72
C VAL A 197 -1.15 17.22 -4.58
N ALA A 198 -0.35 16.27 -4.09
CA ALA A 198 0.63 15.59 -4.93
C ALA A 198 -0.10 14.50 -5.76
N ALA A 199 -0.07 14.62 -7.08
CA ALA A 199 -0.78 13.73 -8.00
C ALA A 199 0.20 12.88 -8.84
N TYR A 200 -0.05 11.58 -8.88
CA TYR A 200 0.72 10.58 -9.59
C TYR A 200 -0.21 9.82 -10.54
N ILE A 201 -0.24 10.25 -11.80
CA ILE A 201 -1.19 9.74 -12.78
C ILE A 201 -0.41 9.11 -13.92
N GLU A 202 -0.52 7.81 -14.07
CA GLU A 202 0.05 7.07 -15.18
C GLU A 202 -1.05 6.79 -16.21
N PRO A 203 -1.17 7.62 -17.26
CA PRO A 203 -2.19 7.44 -18.29
C PRO A 203 -1.93 6.16 -19.08
N ALA A 204 -2.98 5.60 -19.66
CA ALA A 204 -2.82 4.57 -20.69
C ALA A 204 -2.12 5.15 -21.94
N ASP A 205 -1.41 4.31 -22.69
CA ASP A 205 -0.63 4.75 -23.86
C ASP A 205 -1.45 5.64 -24.82
N GLY A 206 -0.99 6.87 -25.02
CA GLY A 206 -1.61 7.84 -25.92
C GLY A 206 -2.73 8.70 -25.29
N ASN A 207 -3.02 8.53 -24.00
CA ASN A 207 -3.92 9.41 -23.24
C ASN A 207 -3.16 10.49 -22.46
N GLU A 208 -3.86 11.54 -22.07
CA GLU A 208 -3.38 12.61 -21.20
C GLU A 208 -3.69 12.31 -19.72
N ASP A 209 -2.92 12.90 -18.81
CA ASP A 209 -3.05 12.66 -17.36
C ASP A 209 -4.39 13.20 -16.81
N ILE A 210 -4.71 14.45 -17.15
CA ILE A 210 -5.85 15.19 -16.63
C ILE A 210 -6.62 15.82 -17.79
N LEU A 211 -7.93 15.57 -17.83
CA LEU A 211 -8.83 15.97 -18.90
C LEU A 211 -10.02 16.74 -18.36
N ASP A 212 -10.56 17.65 -19.17
CA ASP A 212 -11.89 18.22 -18.96
C ASP A 212 -13.00 17.33 -19.56
N LYS A 213 -14.25 17.79 -19.46
CA LYS A 213 -15.44 17.08 -19.96
C LYS A 213 -15.48 16.93 -21.49
N HIS A 214 -14.68 17.70 -22.21
CA HIS A 214 -14.56 17.66 -23.67
C HIS A 214 -13.39 16.78 -24.12
N GLY A 215 -12.57 16.31 -23.19
CA GLY A 215 -11.35 15.55 -23.48
C GLY A 215 -10.15 16.44 -23.80
N ASP A 216 -10.21 17.73 -23.47
CA ASP A 216 -9.09 18.65 -23.60
C ASP A 216 -8.20 18.55 -22.34
N PRO A 217 -6.86 18.58 -22.49
CA PRO A 217 -5.95 18.46 -21.36
C PRO A 217 -6.00 19.67 -20.42
N LEU A 218 -6.06 19.40 -19.12
CA LEU A 218 -5.93 20.41 -18.06
C LEU A 218 -4.52 20.38 -17.45
N ASN A 219 -3.98 21.55 -17.16
CA ASN A 219 -2.63 21.72 -16.63
C ASN A 219 -2.64 22.12 -15.14
N PRO A 220 -1.56 21.81 -14.40
CA PRO A 220 -1.36 22.37 -13.06
C PRO A 220 -1.48 23.89 -13.06
N GLY A 221 -2.36 24.41 -12.20
CA GLY A 221 -2.65 25.85 -12.11
C GLY A 221 -4.02 26.24 -12.67
N ASP A 222 -4.64 25.40 -13.50
CA ASP A 222 -6.03 25.58 -13.90
C ASP A 222 -6.95 25.65 -12.67
N PRO A 223 -8.11 26.34 -12.76
CA PRO A 223 -8.97 26.57 -11.60
C PRO A 223 -9.36 25.30 -10.82
N GLN A 224 -9.47 24.17 -11.53
CA GLN A 224 -9.86 22.88 -10.98
C GLN A 224 -8.67 22.02 -10.52
N VAL A 225 -7.43 22.37 -10.90
CA VAL A 225 -6.25 21.51 -10.72
C VAL A 225 -5.19 22.25 -9.89
N LYS A 226 -5.24 22.03 -8.57
CA LYS A 226 -4.31 22.58 -7.58
C LYS A 226 -3.42 21.47 -7.05
N VAL A 227 -2.36 21.19 -7.80
CA VAL A 227 -1.39 20.15 -7.49
C VAL A 227 -0.03 20.72 -7.11
N SER A 228 0.62 20.12 -6.10
CA SER A 228 1.98 20.49 -5.70
C SER A 228 3.03 19.81 -6.59
N GLN A 229 2.68 18.66 -7.15
CA GLN A 229 3.48 17.85 -8.05
C GLN A 229 2.53 17.05 -8.95
N LEU A 230 2.86 16.98 -10.25
CA LEU A 230 2.24 16.06 -11.21
C LEU A 230 3.35 15.17 -11.77
N SER A 231 3.17 13.85 -11.71
CA SER A 231 4.14 12.89 -12.21
C SER A 231 3.46 11.64 -12.77
N ASN A 232 4.05 11.07 -13.82
CA ASN A 232 3.61 9.80 -14.40
C ASN A 232 4.22 8.56 -13.74
N GLN A 233 4.97 8.73 -12.65
CA GLN A 233 5.60 7.62 -11.93
C GLN A 233 4.68 7.13 -10.82
N CYS A 234 3.67 6.33 -11.19
CA CYS A 234 2.72 5.76 -10.24
C CYS A 234 3.17 4.35 -9.78
N PRO A 235 3.29 4.10 -8.46
CA PRO A 235 3.61 2.77 -7.96
C PRO A 235 2.54 1.74 -8.34
N ASP A 236 2.96 0.54 -8.72
CA ASP A 236 2.06 -0.58 -8.99
C ASP A 236 1.69 -1.33 -7.69
N ILE A 237 0.64 -0.88 -7.01
CA ILE A 237 0.16 -1.49 -5.76
C ILE A 237 -0.77 -2.65 -6.09
N LYS A 238 -0.59 -3.79 -5.44
CA LYS A 238 -1.45 -4.98 -5.55
C LYS A 238 -2.18 -5.23 -4.24
N LEU A 239 -3.35 -5.86 -4.31
CA LEU A 239 -4.07 -6.31 -3.12
C LEU A 239 -3.17 -7.26 -2.32
N PRO A 240 -2.99 -7.04 -1.01
CA PRO A 240 -2.32 -8.01 -0.17
C PRO A 240 -3.14 -9.31 -0.16
N PRO A 241 -2.49 -10.48 -0.25
CA PRO A 241 -3.20 -11.75 -0.19
C PRO A 241 -3.83 -11.93 1.20
N LEU A 242 -5.00 -12.56 1.24
CA LEU A 242 -5.61 -13.02 2.48
C LEU A 242 -4.88 -14.26 3.00
N ASP A 243 -4.69 -14.35 4.31
CA ASP A 243 -4.40 -15.63 4.95
C ASP A 243 -5.56 -16.60 4.73
N THR A 244 -5.27 -17.91 4.81
CA THR A 244 -6.33 -18.91 4.64
C THR A 244 -7.39 -18.76 5.74
N LEU A 245 -8.68 -18.98 5.42
CA LEU A 245 -9.77 -18.91 6.39
C LEU A 245 -9.53 -19.78 7.63
N ASN A 246 -8.89 -20.95 7.44
CA ASN A 246 -8.48 -21.83 8.53
C ASN A 246 -7.46 -21.17 9.49
N THR A 247 -6.56 -20.32 8.98
CA THR A 247 -5.63 -19.54 9.80
C THR A 247 -6.40 -18.56 10.70
N TYR A 248 -7.37 -17.83 10.14
CA TYR A 248 -8.20 -16.89 10.91
C TYR A 248 -9.05 -17.61 11.95
N ARG A 249 -9.71 -18.71 11.57
CA ARG A 249 -10.49 -19.56 12.50
C ARG A 249 -9.63 -20.09 13.65
N THR A 250 -8.45 -20.63 13.35
CA THR A 250 -7.52 -21.16 14.36
C THR A 250 -7.05 -20.05 15.30
N THR A 251 -6.76 -18.85 14.76
CA THR A 251 -6.36 -17.69 15.56
C THR A 251 -7.48 -17.27 16.52
N ALA A 252 -8.70 -17.09 16.01
CA ALA A 252 -9.88 -16.75 16.81
C ALA A 252 -10.17 -17.79 17.92
N THR A 253 -10.05 -19.08 17.59
CA THR A 253 -10.19 -20.20 18.54
C THR A 253 -9.15 -20.10 19.67
N ASN A 254 -7.88 -19.97 19.32
CA ASN A 254 -6.79 -19.90 20.31
C ASN A 254 -6.91 -18.68 21.22
N GLU A 255 -7.26 -17.52 20.67
CA GLU A 255 -7.49 -16.32 21.46
C GLU A 255 -8.72 -16.46 22.37
N SER A 256 -9.77 -17.14 21.91
CA SER A 256 -10.94 -17.40 22.73
C SER A 256 -10.63 -18.31 23.92
N LEU A 257 -9.74 -19.30 23.73
CA LEU A 257 -9.33 -20.23 24.80
C LEU A 257 -8.33 -19.59 25.77
N ALA A 258 -7.52 -18.63 25.29
CA ALA A 258 -6.59 -17.86 26.12
C ALA A 258 -7.31 -16.82 26.98
N ASP A 259 -8.48 -16.35 26.54
CA ASP A 259 -9.32 -15.48 27.35
C ASP A 259 -9.97 -16.25 28.50
N THR A 260 -9.70 -15.81 29.73
CA THR A 260 -10.21 -16.44 30.95
C THR A 260 -11.57 -15.87 31.38
N SER A 261 -12.12 -14.90 30.62
CA SER A 261 -13.43 -14.35 30.88
C SER A 261 -14.53 -15.41 30.70
N SER A 262 -15.53 -15.39 31.58
CA SER A 262 -16.72 -16.24 31.45
C SER A 262 -17.61 -15.68 30.34
N ALA A 263 -17.26 -15.98 29.09
CA ALA A 263 -18.00 -15.53 27.92
C ALA A 263 -19.10 -16.53 27.55
N THR A 264 -20.27 -16.03 27.16
CA THR A 264 -21.32 -16.85 26.55
C THR A 264 -21.11 -16.94 25.04
N THR A 265 -21.43 -18.08 24.44
CA THR A 265 -21.35 -18.23 22.98
C THR A 265 -22.50 -17.48 22.31
N TYR A 266 -22.28 -17.05 21.06
CA TYR A 266 -23.39 -16.65 20.19
C TYR A 266 -24.40 -17.81 20.10
N VAL A 267 -25.68 -17.51 20.27
CA VAL A 267 -26.78 -18.47 20.10
C VAL A 267 -27.77 -17.84 19.14
N GLU A 268 -27.97 -18.47 17.99
CA GLU A 268 -29.02 -18.04 17.07
C GLU A 268 -30.37 -18.64 17.46
N GLU A 269 -31.43 -17.86 17.28
CA GLU A 269 -32.80 -18.30 17.45
C GLU A 269 -33.07 -19.53 16.57
N GLY A 270 -33.23 -20.71 17.20
CA GLY A 270 -33.54 -21.97 16.51
C GLY A 270 -32.48 -23.07 16.59
N TRP A 271 -31.27 -22.78 17.07
CA TRP A 271 -30.17 -23.74 17.16
C TRP A 271 -29.58 -23.76 18.57
N GLY A 272 -30.08 -24.68 19.41
CA GLY A 272 -29.67 -24.82 20.81
C GLY A 272 -28.27 -25.41 21.03
N THR A 273 -27.29 -25.09 20.19
CA THR A 273 -25.93 -25.64 20.27
C THR A 273 -25.01 -24.71 21.05
N THR A 274 -24.39 -25.26 22.09
CA THR A 274 -23.24 -24.65 22.76
C THR A 274 -22.00 -24.96 21.93
N HIS A 275 -21.35 -23.93 21.38
CA HIS A 275 -20.17 -24.13 20.54
C HIS A 275 -18.94 -24.45 21.42
N SER A 276 -18.29 -25.58 21.15
CA SER A 276 -17.08 -26.00 21.87
C SER A 276 -15.80 -25.30 21.40
N GLU A 277 -15.89 -24.50 20.33
CA GLU A 277 -14.75 -23.90 19.60
C GLU A 277 -14.31 -22.53 20.15
N GLY A 278 -14.96 -22.07 21.22
CA GLY A 278 -14.72 -20.73 21.77
C GLY A 278 -15.69 -19.69 21.21
N TYR A 279 -15.92 -18.64 21.98
CA TYR A 279 -16.97 -17.66 21.75
C TYR A 279 -16.63 -16.64 20.64
N LYS A 280 -15.38 -16.62 20.13
CA LYS A 280 -14.92 -15.77 19.02
C LYS A 280 -15.07 -16.40 17.62
N VAL A 281 -15.57 -17.64 17.55
CA VAL A 281 -15.84 -18.35 16.31
C VAL A 281 -17.35 -18.47 16.14
N LEU A 282 -17.87 -17.89 15.07
CA LEU A 282 -19.27 -17.99 14.68
C LEU A 282 -19.33 -18.97 13.50
N ASP A 283 -19.63 -20.22 13.81
CA ASP A 283 -19.71 -21.34 12.86
C ASP A 283 -20.89 -22.23 13.29
N ASP A 284 -21.66 -22.76 12.34
CA ASP A 284 -22.80 -23.66 12.58
C ASP A 284 -22.36 -25.13 12.68
N ASN A 285 -21.12 -25.43 12.29
CA ASN A 285 -20.54 -26.76 12.40
C ASN A 285 -20.22 -27.13 13.85
N THR A 286 -20.60 -28.34 14.24
CA THR A 286 -20.31 -28.91 15.57
C THR A 286 -18.99 -29.67 15.62
N SER A 287 -18.23 -29.69 14.52
CA SER A 287 -17.04 -30.51 14.31
C SER A 287 -15.83 -29.66 13.92
N ASN A 288 -14.80 -29.69 14.78
CA ASN A 288 -13.50 -29.00 14.61
C ASN A 288 -12.67 -29.47 13.39
N THR A 289 -13.22 -30.24 12.46
CA THR A 289 -12.49 -30.68 11.27
C THR A 289 -12.51 -29.55 10.24
N ASN A 290 -11.32 -29.00 9.94
CA ASN A 290 -11.00 -27.98 8.92
C ASN A 290 -11.59 -28.17 7.50
N ALA A 291 -12.45 -29.16 7.28
CA ALA A 291 -13.02 -29.55 6.00
C ALA A 291 -14.33 -28.82 5.64
N ASP A 292 -15.00 -28.18 6.60
CA ASP A 292 -16.37 -27.65 6.39
C ASP A 292 -16.48 -26.12 6.46
N VAL A 293 -15.39 -25.36 6.24
CA VAL A 293 -15.50 -23.90 6.05
C VAL A 293 -16.21 -23.64 4.72
N GLY A 294 -17.42 -23.09 4.76
CA GLY A 294 -18.23 -22.92 3.55
C GLY A 294 -19.75 -22.86 3.75
N ALA A 295 -20.24 -22.96 4.98
CA ALA A 295 -21.63 -22.65 5.26
C ALA A 295 -21.86 -21.16 4.99
N ARG A 296 -22.83 -20.82 4.12
CA ARG A 296 -23.22 -19.42 3.86
C ARG A 296 -24.30 -18.98 4.85
N HIS A 297 -24.08 -19.27 6.12
CA HIS A 297 -25.01 -18.88 7.16
C HIS A 297 -25.04 -17.35 7.32
N ILE A 298 -26.10 -16.79 7.89
CA ILE A 298 -26.23 -15.34 8.07
C ILE A 298 -26.20 -15.03 9.56
N TYR A 299 -25.06 -14.51 10.02
CA TYR A 299 -24.90 -14.04 11.38
C TYR A 299 -25.35 -12.59 11.49
N LYS A 300 -25.99 -12.24 12.59
CA LYS A 300 -26.51 -10.89 12.82
C LYS A 300 -25.94 -10.33 14.12
N LEU A 301 -25.65 -9.04 14.11
CA LEU A 301 -25.32 -8.24 15.30
C LEU A 301 -26.29 -7.07 15.34
N ASN A 302 -27.48 -7.32 15.88
CA ASN A 302 -28.61 -6.41 15.85
C ASN A 302 -29.53 -6.63 17.08
N SER A 303 -30.63 -5.88 17.17
CA SER A 303 -31.58 -5.95 18.30
C SER A 303 -32.34 -7.27 18.43
N SER A 304 -32.36 -8.12 17.40
CA SER A 304 -32.99 -9.45 17.46
C SER A 304 -32.11 -10.52 18.10
N ILE A 305 -30.83 -10.23 18.33
CA ILE A 305 -29.89 -11.15 18.95
C ILE A 305 -29.71 -10.77 20.42
N ASP A 306 -29.91 -11.74 21.32
CA ASP A 306 -29.71 -11.56 22.75
C ASP A 306 -28.23 -11.23 23.08
N ASN A 307 -28.01 -10.66 24.26
CA ASN A 307 -26.66 -10.35 24.74
C ASN A 307 -25.79 -11.62 24.81
N PHE A 308 -24.57 -11.56 24.26
CA PHE A 308 -23.63 -12.68 24.33
C PHE A 308 -22.17 -12.22 24.44
N GLY A 309 -21.28 -13.17 24.72
CA GLY A 309 -19.84 -12.97 24.69
C GLY A 309 -19.28 -12.33 25.95
N SER A 310 -18.23 -11.53 25.78
CA SER A 310 -17.48 -10.85 26.84
C SER A 310 -17.06 -9.46 26.41
N THR A 311 -17.05 -8.53 27.36
CA THR A 311 -16.63 -7.13 27.13
C THR A 311 -15.12 -6.99 26.94
N THR A 312 -14.32 -8.00 27.31
CA THR A 312 -12.85 -7.98 27.20
C THR A 312 -12.34 -8.64 25.92
N GLY A 313 -13.18 -9.41 25.24
CA GLY A 313 -12.85 -10.13 24.02
C GLY A 313 -13.79 -9.74 22.90
N PHE A 314 -14.71 -10.64 22.58
CA PHE A 314 -15.79 -10.48 21.63
C PHE A 314 -17.14 -10.62 22.32
N GLY A 315 -18.05 -9.68 22.08
CA GLY A 315 -19.40 -9.74 22.64
C GLY A 315 -20.33 -8.69 22.09
N TRP A 316 -21.62 -8.91 22.32
CA TRP A 316 -22.71 -8.05 21.88
C TRP A 316 -23.61 -7.72 23.06
N ASP A 317 -23.87 -6.43 23.23
CA ASP A 317 -24.84 -5.90 24.18
C ASP A 317 -25.96 -5.23 23.37
N ALA A 318 -27.00 -6.01 23.09
CA ALA A 318 -28.17 -5.61 22.32
C ALA A 318 -28.93 -4.46 22.99
N ALA A 319 -28.98 -4.44 24.32
CA ALA A 319 -29.71 -3.42 25.08
C ALA A 319 -29.10 -2.03 24.92
N ASN A 320 -27.76 -1.95 24.75
CA ASN A 320 -27.03 -0.69 24.60
C ASN A 320 -26.43 -0.49 23.20
N HIS A 321 -26.69 -1.40 22.26
CA HIS A 321 -26.08 -1.45 20.92
C HIS A 321 -24.55 -1.35 20.94
N LYS A 322 -23.90 -2.09 21.86
CA LYS A 322 -22.44 -2.10 22.00
C LYS A 322 -21.84 -3.39 21.47
N LEU A 323 -20.88 -3.26 20.57
CA LEU A 323 -20.10 -4.35 20.02
C LEU A 323 -18.70 -4.33 20.63
N TYR A 324 -18.30 -5.38 21.34
CA TYR A 324 -16.94 -5.52 21.87
C TYR A 324 -16.14 -6.42 20.94
N VAL A 325 -14.97 -5.98 20.50
CA VAL A 325 -14.07 -6.75 19.63
C VAL A 325 -12.62 -6.47 20.01
N ASN A 326 -11.96 -7.49 20.58
CA ASN A 326 -10.53 -7.50 20.85
C ASN A 326 -9.92 -8.76 20.25
N GLY A 327 -8.86 -8.59 19.45
CA GLY A 327 -8.25 -9.71 18.73
C GLY A 327 -9.01 -10.07 17.46
N THR A 328 -9.00 -11.34 17.09
CA THR A 328 -9.58 -11.83 15.83
C THR A 328 -10.88 -12.61 16.10
N VAL A 329 -11.93 -12.26 15.37
CA VAL A 329 -13.23 -12.94 15.37
C VAL A 329 -13.44 -13.53 13.98
N PHE A 330 -13.83 -14.80 13.92
CA PHE A 330 -14.07 -15.50 12.66
C PHE A 330 -15.55 -15.82 12.49
N VAL A 331 -16.08 -15.54 11.31
CA VAL A 331 -17.48 -15.79 10.93
C VAL A 331 -17.49 -16.68 9.69
N ASP A 332 -17.94 -17.92 9.82
CA ASP A 332 -18.13 -18.82 8.68
C ASP A 332 -19.49 -18.56 8.00
N GLY A 333 -19.56 -17.43 7.30
CA GLY A 333 -20.76 -17.03 6.57
C GLY A 333 -20.83 -15.54 6.32
N ASN A 334 -22.03 -15.08 5.98
CA ASN A 334 -22.34 -13.66 5.85
C ASN A 334 -22.54 -13.05 7.24
N LEU A 335 -22.16 -11.77 7.38
CA LEU A 335 -22.36 -11.00 8.60
C LEU A 335 -23.21 -9.77 8.31
N THR A 336 -24.26 -9.56 9.09
CA THR A 336 -25.05 -8.32 9.08
C THR A 336 -24.93 -7.60 10.41
N ILE A 337 -24.47 -6.35 10.39
CA ILE A 337 -24.30 -5.50 11.57
C ILE A 337 -25.34 -4.38 11.49
N GLY A 338 -26.15 -4.21 12.53
CA GLY A 338 -27.21 -3.19 12.56
C GLY A 338 -28.59 -3.72 12.23
N ASP A 339 -29.61 -3.01 12.70
CA ASP A 339 -31.02 -3.34 12.52
C ASP A 339 -31.57 -2.76 11.22
N ASN A 340 -31.23 -1.50 10.97
CA ASN A 340 -31.70 -0.69 9.87
C ASN A 340 -30.81 0.54 9.72
N GLU A 341 -30.91 1.19 8.58
CA GLU A 341 -30.11 2.34 8.15
C GLU A 341 -29.94 3.49 9.17
N ASN A 342 -30.79 3.59 10.19
CA ASN A 342 -30.76 4.62 11.25
C ASN A 342 -30.23 4.11 12.60
N SER A 343 -29.99 2.81 12.74
CA SER A 343 -29.44 2.22 13.97
C SER A 343 -28.01 2.71 14.21
N GLU A 344 -27.61 2.83 15.48
CA GLU A 344 -26.25 3.21 15.86
C GLU A 344 -25.63 2.13 16.72
N ILE A 345 -24.45 1.67 16.29
CA ILE A 345 -23.65 0.66 16.97
C ILE A 345 -22.32 1.29 17.35
N THR A 346 -22.04 1.26 18.65
CA THR A 346 -20.75 1.68 19.17
C THR A 346 -19.85 0.46 19.36
N TYR A 347 -18.72 0.42 18.67
CA TYR A 347 -17.74 -0.64 18.86
C TYR A 347 -16.68 -0.27 19.90
N TYR A 348 -16.20 -1.26 20.66
CA TYR A 348 -15.19 -1.12 21.70
C TYR A 348 -14.08 -2.16 21.51
N GLY A 349 -12.83 -1.76 21.75
CA GLY A 349 -11.67 -2.64 21.62
C GLY A 349 -10.91 -2.48 20.32
N ARG A 350 -9.84 -3.25 20.20
CA ARG A 350 -8.97 -3.34 19.03
C ARG A 350 -9.04 -4.74 18.47
N GLY A 351 -9.81 -4.91 17.39
CA GLY A 351 -10.01 -6.24 16.81
C GLY A 351 -10.50 -6.24 15.38
N THR A 352 -10.41 -7.41 14.76
CA THR A 352 -10.78 -7.65 13.37
C THR A 352 -11.83 -8.74 13.31
N ILE A 353 -12.91 -8.47 12.60
CA ILE A 353 -13.89 -9.50 12.22
C ILE A 353 -13.59 -9.96 10.81
N VAL A 354 -13.35 -11.25 10.66
CA VAL A 354 -13.10 -11.91 9.38
C VAL A 354 -14.30 -12.76 9.03
N ALA A 355 -14.95 -12.44 7.91
CA ALA A 355 -16.10 -13.19 7.40
C ALA A 355 -15.73 -13.97 6.13
N ASN A 356 -16.16 -15.23 6.06
CA ASN A 356 -16.07 -16.05 4.84
C ASN A 356 -17.04 -15.54 3.76
N GLY A 357 -18.16 -14.94 4.15
CA GLY A 357 -19.16 -14.37 3.25
C GLY A 357 -19.16 -12.84 3.19
N ASN A 358 -20.23 -12.28 2.64
CA ASN A 358 -20.41 -10.83 2.57
C ASN A 358 -20.61 -10.22 3.96
N ILE A 359 -20.17 -8.96 4.10
CA ILE A 359 -20.46 -8.16 5.29
C ILE A 359 -21.40 -7.02 4.91
N THR A 360 -22.55 -6.93 5.58
CA THR A 360 -23.52 -5.86 5.38
C THR A 360 -23.62 -5.02 6.65
N ILE A 361 -23.47 -3.70 6.51
CA ILE A 361 -23.58 -2.73 7.61
C ILE A 361 -24.87 -1.94 7.41
N ASN A 362 -25.91 -2.30 8.17
CA ASN A 362 -27.22 -1.68 8.19
C ASN A 362 -27.35 -0.75 9.41
N GLY A 363 -26.36 0.09 9.69
CA GLY A 363 -26.38 1.02 10.82
C GLY A 363 -25.07 1.78 10.93
N LYS A 364 -25.10 2.94 11.60
CA LYS A 364 -23.89 3.69 11.94
C LYS A 364 -22.97 2.81 12.78
N LEU A 365 -21.68 2.76 12.45
CA LEU A 365 -20.70 1.90 13.09
C LEU A 365 -19.49 2.74 13.49
N ARG A 366 -19.43 3.13 14.76
CA ARG A 366 -18.53 4.19 15.26
C ARG A 366 -17.81 3.75 16.54
N PRO A 367 -16.62 4.29 16.86
CA PRO A 367 -16.01 4.10 18.17
C PRO A 367 -16.82 4.87 19.23
N PRO A 368 -16.46 4.79 20.51
CA PRO A 368 -17.10 5.60 21.54
C PRO A 368 -16.80 7.09 21.34
N TYR A 369 -17.79 7.96 21.60
CA TYR A 369 -17.60 9.41 21.52
C TYR A 369 -16.64 9.90 22.59
N ASP A 370 -15.60 10.64 22.17
CA ASP A 370 -14.64 11.31 23.05
C ASP A 370 -15.10 12.75 23.29
N ALA A 371 -15.66 13.01 24.47
CA ALA A 371 -16.16 14.32 24.86
C ALA A 371 -15.05 15.38 25.02
N ILE A 372 -13.78 15.00 25.14
CA ILE A 372 -12.66 15.94 25.23
C ILE A 372 -12.29 16.46 23.85
N LYS A 373 -12.30 15.56 22.86
CA LYS A 373 -12.01 15.89 21.45
C LYS A 373 -13.24 16.35 20.67
N ASP A 374 -14.43 16.16 21.22
CA ASP A 374 -15.71 16.35 20.53
C ASP A 374 -15.78 15.53 19.23
N ALA A 375 -15.35 14.25 19.29
CA ALA A 375 -15.17 13.42 18.11
C ALA A 375 -15.38 11.93 18.36
N TYR A 376 -15.83 11.20 17.34
CA TYR A 376 -15.78 9.74 17.26
C TYR A 376 -14.47 9.29 16.60
N ASP A 377 -13.38 9.43 17.36
CA ASP A 377 -12.02 9.23 16.85
C ASP A 377 -11.55 7.78 17.00
N ILE A 378 -11.06 7.19 15.90
CA ILE A 378 -10.40 5.89 15.95
C ILE A 378 -9.06 6.08 16.66
N ASN A 379 -8.69 5.16 17.55
CA ASN A 379 -7.45 5.31 18.32
C ASN A 379 -6.88 3.95 18.75
N GLY A 380 -5.78 4.00 19.49
CA GLY A 380 -5.07 2.83 20.01
C GLY A 380 -5.92 1.85 20.83
N THR A 381 -7.07 2.28 21.37
CA THR A 381 -7.97 1.44 22.19
C THR A 381 -9.27 1.06 21.47
N HIS A 382 -9.70 1.84 20.47
CA HIS A 382 -10.95 1.64 19.75
C HIS A 382 -10.70 1.68 18.24
N VAL A 383 -10.60 0.51 17.62
CA VAL A 383 -10.47 0.36 16.18
C VAL A 383 -11.03 -0.99 15.74
N LEU A 384 -11.88 -0.96 14.71
CA LEU A 384 -12.51 -2.14 14.14
C LEU A 384 -11.98 -2.41 12.73
N GLY A 385 -11.48 -3.63 12.53
CA GLY A 385 -11.14 -4.17 11.23
C GLY A 385 -12.28 -5.04 10.70
N LEU A 386 -12.64 -4.92 9.43
CA LEU A 386 -13.53 -5.85 8.74
C LEU A 386 -12.81 -6.45 7.54
N VAL A 387 -12.81 -7.77 7.42
CA VAL A 387 -12.09 -8.49 6.37
C VAL A 387 -13.01 -9.53 5.75
N THR A 388 -13.11 -9.54 4.44
CA THR A 388 -13.78 -10.59 3.67
C THR A 388 -13.11 -10.79 2.31
N ASP A 389 -13.20 -12.01 1.77
CA ASP A 389 -12.83 -12.28 0.37
C ASP A 389 -13.96 -11.92 -0.62
N GLU A 390 -15.14 -11.60 -0.09
CA GLU A 390 -16.32 -11.22 -0.84
C GLU A 390 -16.48 -9.69 -0.84
N SER A 391 -17.69 -9.17 -0.64
CA SER A 391 -17.98 -7.74 -0.65
C SER A 391 -18.40 -7.22 0.73
N ILE A 392 -18.12 -5.95 0.97
CA ILE A 392 -18.64 -5.17 2.10
C ILE A 392 -19.65 -4.16 1.57
N GLU A 393 -20.88 -4.23 2.06
CA GLU A 393 -21.96 -3.30 1.70
C GLU A 393 -22.31 -2.42 2.88
N ILE A 394 -22.15 -1.11 2.72
CA ILE A 394 -22.51 -0.08 3.68
C ILE A 394 -23.88 0.47 3.26
N ASN A 395 -24.89 0.13 4.05
CA ASN A 395 -26.30 0.39 3.82
C ASN A 395 -26.88 1.24 4.96
N ILE A 396 -26.44 2.48 5.01
CA ILE A 396 -26.76 3.43 6.08
C ILE A 396 -27.35 4.70 5.47
N SER A 397 -28.30 5.30 6.18
CA SER A 397 -28.77 6.63 5.83
C SER A 397 -27.76 7.62 6.38
N GLY A 398 -26.94 8.18 5.48
CA GLY A 398 -25.87 9.09 5.82
C GLY A 398 -26.35 10.32 6.58
N SER A 399 -25.54 10.78 7.54
CA SER A 399 -25.87 11.92 8.39
C SER A 399 -25.86 13.26 7.64
N GLY A 400 -25.29 13.31 6.44
CA GLY A 400 -25.02 14.57 5.73
C GLY A 400 -23.87 15.37 6.35
N SER A 401 -23.13 14.76 7.29
CA SER A 401 -21.93 15.35 7.86
C SER A 401 -20.81 15.35 6.82
N CYS A 402 -20.18 16.50 6.64
CA CYS A 402 -18.88 16.60 5.97
C CYS A 402 -17.75 16.76 7.00
N ASP A 403 -18.00 16.44 8.28
CA ASP A 403 -17.05 16.53 9.37
C ASP A 403 -16.46 15.17 9.72
N ARG A 404 -15.13 15.09 9.67
CA ARG A 404 -14.33 13.94 10.10
C ARG A 404 -14.59 13.55 11.56
N ASN A 405 -15.00 14.48 12.43
CA ASN A 405 -15.22 14.19 13.84
C ASN A 405 -16.55 13.47 14.10
N SER A 406 -17.46 13.46 13.14
CA SER A 406 -18.77 12.81 13.23
C SER A 406 -19.01 11.82 12.07
N PRO A 407 -18.14 10.81 11.88
CA PRO A 407 -18.30 9.79 10.85
C PRO A 407 -19.58 9.01 11.05
N ASP A 408 -20.20 8.52 9.99
CA ASP A 408 -21.26 7.52 10.07
C ASP A 408 -20.69 6.12 10.28
N VAL A 409 -19.59 5.83 9.59
CA VAL A 409 -18.87 4.57 9.71
C VAL A 409 -17.38 4.86 9.85
N SER A 410 -16.71 4.10 10.69
CA SER A 410 -15.27 4.27 10.88
C SER A 410 -14.58 2.94 11.16
N GLY A 411 -13.40 2.75 10.58
CA GLY A 411 -12.64 1.51 10.73
C GLY A 411 -11.69 1.24 9.57
N ALA A 412 -11.16 0.02 9.56
CA ALA A 412 -10.24 -0.49 8.55
C ALA A 412 -10.91 -1.63 7.78
N PHE A 413 -11.36 -1.38 6.55
CA PHE A 413 -12.16 -2.33 5.78
C PHE A 413 -11.35 -2.92 4.63
N PHE A 414 -11.34 -4.26 4.54
CA PHE A 414 -10.72 -5.01 3.47
C PHE A 414 -11.75 -5.93 2.80
N ALA A 415 -11.88 -5.82 1.48
CA ALA A 415 -12.69 -6.72 0.66
C ALA A 415 -11.95 -7.10 -0.62
N SER A 416 -11.75 -8.39 -0.91
CA SER A 416 -11.09 -8.76 -2.17
C SER A 416 -11.89 -8.33 -3.40
N LYS A 417 -13.24 -8.29 -3.31
CA LYS A 417 -14.12 -7.94 -4.45
C LYS A 417 -14.54 -6.48 -4.44
N GLU A 418 -15.43 -6.07 -3.53
CA GLU A 418 -16.04 -4.73 -3.57
C GLU A 418 -16.29 -4.18 -2.16
N VAL A 419 -16.04 -2.89 -1.96
CA VAL A 419 -16.64 -2.12 -0.86
C VAL A 419 -17.62 -1.13 -1.49
N LYS A 420 -18.90 -1.27 -1.16
CA LYS A 420 -20.00 -0.49 -1.72
C LYS A 420 -20.65 0.40 -0.66
N ILE A 421 -20.84 1.68 -0.97
CA ILE A 421 -21.72 2.59 -0.24
C ILE A 421 -22.99 2.78 -1.06
N THR A 422 -24.13 2.34 -0.53
CA THR A 422 -25.40 2.27 -1.28
C THR A 422 -26.25 3.54 -1.19
N HIS A 423 -25.97 4.39 -0.21
CA HIS A 423 -26.80 5.55 0.11
C HIS A 423 -25.97 6.84 0.15
N ASN A 424 -26.64 7.95 -0.15
CA ASN A 424 -26.03 9.27 -0.21
C ASN A 424 -25.64 9.78 1.19
N ASN A 425 -24.83 10.84 1.25
CA ASN A 425 -24.54 11.63 2.46
C ASN A 425 -23.79 10.85 3.56
N THR A 426 -23.12 9.75 3.19
CA THR A 426 -22.40 8.87 4.12
C THR A 426 -21.01 9.41 4.40
N THR A 427 -20.66 9.56 5.67
CA THR A 427 -19.30 9.92 6.10
C THR A 427 -18.53 8.67 6.56
N PHE A 428 -17.40 8.39 5.94
CA PHE A 428 -16.48 7.34 6.35
C PHE A 428 -15.15 7.91 6.84
N VAL A 429 -14.64 7.39 7.97
CA VAL A 429 -13.31 7.72 8.48
C VAL A 429 -12.48 6.45 8.66
N GLY A 430 -11.28 6.42 8.10
CA GLY A 430 -10.36 5.29 8.25
C GLY A 430 -9.74 4.89 6.91
N SER A 431 -9.76 3.61 6.57
CA SER A 431 -9.23 3.16 5.27
C SER A 431 -10.02 1.99 4.73
N MET A 432 -10.36 2.06 3.44
CA MET A 432 -10.97 0.99 2.66
C MET A 432 -9.97 0.48 1.63
N ILE A 433 -9.76 -0.83 1.62
CA ILE A 433 -8.94 -1.52 0.63
C ILE A 433 -9.85 -2.52 -0.06
N ALA A 434 -10.10 -2.30 -1.36
CA ALA A 434 -11.00 -3.15 -2.12
C ALA A 434 -10.48 -3.47 -3.51
N GLY A 435 -10.96 -4.55 -4.11
CA GLY A 435 -10.91 -4.71 -5.56
C GLY A 435 -11.62 -3.54 -6.24
N VAL A 436 -12.89 -3.34 -5.91
CA VAL A 436 -13.69 -2.22 -6.42
C VAL A 436 -14.15 -1.38 -5.25
N LEU A 437 -13.88 -0.09 -5.31
CA LEU A 437 -14.47 0.88 -4.39
C LEU A 437 -15.67 1.52 -5.08
N ASN A 438 -16.87 1.14 -4.67
CA ASN A 438 -18.12 1.63 -5.26
C ASN A 438 -18.80 2.60 -4.31
N ILE A 439 -18.44 3.88 -4.44
CA ILE A 439 -19.05 4.95 -3.66
C ILE A 439 -20.15 5.68 -4.42
N ALA A 440 -20.54 5.21 -5.60
CA ALA A 440 -21.17 6.02 -6.63
C ALA A 440 -22.42 5.36 -7.26
N ASP A 441 -23.32 4.80 -6.46
CA ASP A 441 -24.59 4.25 -6.98
C ASP A 441 -25.58 5.38 -7.36
N GLY A 442 -25.23 6.13 -8.42
CA GLY A 442 -26.11 7.06 -9.15
C GLY A 442 -26.32 8.45 -8.55
N THR A 443 -26.26 8.65 -7.23
CA THR A 443 -26.53 9.97 -6.59
C THR A 443 -25.73 10.27 -5.32
N ASN A 444 -24.74 9.45 -4.99
CA ASN A 444 -24.09 9.51 -3.69
C ASN A 444 -23.28 10.81 -3.47
N ASN A 445 -23.46 11.42 -2.31
CA ASN A 445 -22.66 12.51 -1.77
C ASN A 445 -21.88 11.99 -0.58
N SER A 446 -20.88 11.14 -0.82
CA SER A 446 -20.16 10.50 0.28
C SER A 446 -18.89 11.27 0.62
N HIS A 447 -18.50 11.29 1.89
CA HIS A 447 -17.29 11.95 2.34
C HIS A 447 -16.37 10.88 2.94
N LEU A 448 -15.22 10.65 2.32
CA LEU A 448 -14.22 9.70 2.79
C LEU A 448 -13.05 10.46 3.39
N PHE A 449 -12.70 10.16 4.62
CA PHE A 449 -11.55 10.72 5.32
C PHE A 449 -10.57 9.61 5.64
N THR A 450 -9.31 9.79 5.24
CA THR A 450 -8.24 8.88 5.64
C THR A 450 -7.73 9.27 7.03
N ASP A 451 -7.57 8.29 7.91
CA ASP A 451 -6.92 8.53 9.20
C ASP A 451 -5.42 8.24 9.11
N PRO A 452 -4.54 9.27 9.18
CA PRO A 452 -3.10 9.08 9.05
C PRO A 452 -2.46 8.32 10.21
N SER A 453 -3.16 8.21 11.35
CA SER A 453 -2.68 7.50 12.54
C SER A 453 -3.11 6.04 12.57
N LEU A 454 -4.04 5.62 11.70
CA LEU A 454 -4.54 4.24 11.63
C LEU A 454 -3.43 3.18 11.54
N PRO A 455 -2.34 3.36 10.76
CA PRO A 455 -1.22 2.41 10.72
C PRO A 455 -0.57 2.12 12.08
N ASP A 456 -0.58 3.07 13.02
CA ASP A 456 0.08 2.93 14.32
C ASP A 456 -0.67 1.99 15.27
N PHE A 457 -1.96 1.76 15.01
CA PHE A 457 -2.82 0.97 15.88
C PHE A 457 -3.72 -0.03 15.16
N LEU A 458 -3.35 -0.46 13.95
CA LEU A 458 -4.12 -1.45 13.18
C LEU A 458 -4.53 -2.66 14.02
N PRO A 459 -5.79 -3.11 13.94
CA PRO A 459 -6.21 -4.32 14.63
C PRO A 459 -5.46 -5.56 14.08
N PRO A 460 -5.27 -6.60 14.90
CA PRO A 460 -4.57 -7.81 14.48
C PRO A 460 -5.31 -8.50 13.34
N SER A 461 -4.61 -9.36 12.58
CA SER A 461 -5.20 -10.11 11.44
C SER A 461 -5.71 -9.28 10.26
N LEU A 462 -5.45 -7.97 10.21
CA LEU A 462 -5.64 -7.20 8.98
C LEU A 462 -4.58 -7.58 7.92
N PRO A 463 -4.98 -7.82 6.66
CA PRO A 463 -4.05 -8.08 5.56
C PRO A 463 -3.05 -6.93 5.40
N GLY A 464 -1.76 -7.25 5.24
CA GLY A 464 -0.71 -6.25 5.03
C GLY A 464 -0.43 -5.32 6.22
N SER A 465 -0.98 -5.58 7.41
CA SER A 465 -0.80 -4.73 8.60
C SER A 465 0.63 -4.64 9.14
N THR A 466 1.49 -5.60 8.80
CA THR A 466 2.85 -5.73 9.36
C THR A 466 3.95 -5.20 8.47
N LYS A 467 3.64 -4.70 7.26
CA LYS A 467 4.65 -4.31 6.28
C LYS A 467 4.31 -2.97 5.65
N PHE A 468 5.35 -2.15 5.50
CA PHE A 468 5.30 -0.98 4.63
C PHE A 468 5.66 -1.40 3.21
N LEU A 469 5.07 -0.69 2.25
CA LEU A 469 5.40 -0.85 0.84
C LEU A 469 6.53 0.14 0.50
N ALA A 470 7.69 -0.38 0.14
CA ALA A 470 8.83 0.41 -0.34
C ALA A 470 9.03 0.18 -1.85
N MET A 471 8.75 1.20 -2.68
CA MET A 471 8.86 1.08 -4.14
C MET A 471 9.80 2.12 -4.71
N THR A 472 10.79 1.66 -5.49
CA THR A 472 11.73 2.53 -6.18
C THR A 472 11.01 3.32 -7.28
N SER A 473 11.06 4.64 -7.20
CA SER A 473 10.55 5.57 -8.22
C SER A 473 11.62 6.00 -9.20
N SER A 474 12.86 6.21 -8.74
CA SER A 474 13.96 6.56 -9.63
C SER A 474 15.27 5.94 -9.16
N TRP A 475 16.13 5.62 -10.12
CA TRP A 475 17.48 5.11 -9.89
C TRP A 475 18.45 5.92 -10.74
N ARG A 476 19.52 6.43 -10.13
CA ARG A 476 20.62 7.03 -10.88
C ARG A 476 21.95 6.82 -10.18
N GLU A 477 22.99 6.67 -11.00
CA GLU A 477 24.35 6.83 -10.53
C GLU A 477 24.66 8.32 -10.32
N VAL A 478 25.38 8.63 -9.25
CA VAL A 478 25.81 9.99 -8.90
C VAL A 478 27.35 10.04 -8.89
N PRO A 479 27.95 11.13 -9.40
CA PRO A 479 29.41 11.27 -9.46
C PRO A 479 30.09 11.33 -8.10
#